data_AF-A0A315ADJ1-F1
#
_entry.id   AF-A0A315ADJ1-F1
#
_cell.length_a   1.000
_cell.length_b   1.000
_cell.length_c   1.000
_cell.angle_alpha   90.00
_cell.angle_beta   90.00
_cell.angle_gamma   90.00
#
_symmetry.space_group_name_H-M   'P 1'
#
loop_
_entity.id
_entity.type
_entity.pdbx_description
1 polymer ?
#
loop_
_entity_poly.entity_id
_entity_poly.type
_entity_poly.pdbx_seq_one_letter_code
_entity_poly.pdbx_strand_id
1 'polypeptide(L)'
;MTQEHRMLEKAYADHIGDHYRRASEELLHAYQRNKEAARHHEAGAFKAALHHAKLSKHHSFNAHDHLKEVLSISEKMDDLALPLPGQSGSSVGPLVQ
;
A
#
# COMPACT_ATOMS: atom_id res chain seq x y z
N MET A 1 23.96 14.20 -5.23
CA MET A 1 22.87 14.17 -4.25
C MET A 1 23.26 15.01 -3.04
N THR A 2 22.42 15.98 -2.66
CA THR A 2 22.63 16.82 -1.47
C THR A 2 22.21 16.07 -0.20
N GLN A 3 22.66 16.52 0.98
CA GLN A 3 22.24 15.97 2.27
C GLN A 3 20.72 16.11 2.48
N GLU A 4 20.14 17.20 1.99
CA GLU A 4 18.69 17.46 2.02
C GLU A 4 17.90 16.41 1.23
N HIS A 5 18.38 16.04 0.05
CA HIS A 5 17.75 14.98 -0.75
C HIS A 5 17.68 13.64 0.00
N ARG A 6 18.78 13.26 0.68
CA ARG A 6 18.83 12.02 1.47
C ARG A 6 17.91 12.06 2.69
N MET A 7 17.77 13.23 3.33
CA MET A 7 16.84 13.39 4.45
C MET A 7 15.37 13.28 3.99
N LEU A 8 15.06 13.82 2.80
CA LEU A 8 13.73 13.74 2.21
C LEU A 8 13.36 12.31 1.80
N GLU A 9 14.27 11.59 1.13
CA GLU A 9 14.09 10.17 0.77
C GLU A 9 13.82 9.30 2.00
N LYS A 10 14.58 9.52 3.09
CA LYS A 10 14.38 8.79 4.33
C LYS A 10 13.01 9.08 4.95
N ALA A 11 12.60 10.35 5.00
CA ALA A 11 11.29 10.73 5.54
C ALA A 11 10.14 10.07 4.74
N TYR A 12 10.26 9.99 3.41
CA TYR A 12 9.28 9.28 2.59
C TYR A 12 9.29 7.77 2.84
N ALA A 13 10.47 7.16 2.94
CA ALA A 13 10.59 5.73 3.23
C ALA A 13 9.96 5.36 4.58
N ASP A 14 10.23 6.16 5.62
CA ASP A 14 9.64 6.00 6.94
C ASP A 14 8.11 6.17 6.88
N HIS A 15 7.63 7.16 6.13
CA HIS A 15 6.20 7.42 5.99
C HIS A 15 5.45 6.29 5.25
N ILE A 16 5.97 5.84 4.10
CA ILE A 16 5.43 4.69 3.35
C ILE A 16 5.45 3.42 4.21
N GLY A 17 6.55 3.19 4.94
CA GLY A 17 6.68 2.07 5.87
C GLY A 17 5.58 2.05 6.93
N ASP A 18 5.22 3.21 7.49
CA ASP A 18 4.13 3.32 8.46
C ASP A 18 2.76 2.96 7.85
N HIS A 19 2.48 3.40 6.62
CA HIS A 19 1.26 3.03 5.92
C HIS A 19 1.18 1.53 5.64
N TYR A 20 2.28 0.89 5.21
CA TYR A 20 2.30 -0.57 5.03
C TYR A 20 2.05 -1.33 6.33
N ARG A 21 2.66 -0.89 7.43
CA ARG A 21 2.44 -1.48 8.75
C ARG A 21 0.97 -1.39 9.16
N ARG A 22 0.38 -0.21 9.07
CA ARG A 22 -1.04 0.00 9.42
C ARG A 22 -1.98 -0.77 8.51
N ALA A 23 -1.73 -0.81 7.19
CA ALA A 23 -2.51 -1.62 6.26
C ALA A 23 -2.47 -3.11 6.65
N SER A 24 -1.31 -3.60 7.04
CA SER A 24 -1.13 -5.00 7.47
C SER A 24 -1.90 -5.31 8.76
N GLU A 25 -1.87 -4.40 9.74
CA GLU A 25 -2.62 -4.52 10.99
C GLU A 25 -4.13 -4.56 10.74
N GLU A 26 -4.65 -3.67 9.89
CA GLU A 26 -6.05 -3.65 9.52
C GLU A 26 -6.46 -4.91 8.74
N LEU A 27 -5.64 -5.42 7.82
CA LEU A 27 -5.90 -6.68 7.11
C LEU A 27 -5.93 -7.88 8.07
N LEU A 28 -5.06 -7.91 9.08
CA LEU A 28 -5.08 -8.95 10.11
C LEU A 28 -6.39 -8.90 10.91
N HIS A 29 -6.84 -7.71 11.30
CA HIS A 29 -8.14 -7.54 11.95
C HIS A 29 -9.29 -8.03 11.05
N ALA A 30 -9.29 -7.63 9.77
CA ALA A 30 -10.31 -8.07 8.81
C ALA A 30 -10.35 -9.61 8.68
N TYR A 31 -9.19 -10.25 8.58
CA TYR A 31 -9.07 -11.71 8.54
C TYR A 31 -9.66 -12.38 9.78
N GLN A 32 -9.30 -11.89 10.98
CA GLN A 32 -9.82 -12.42 12.24
C GLN A 32 -11.35 -12.28 12.32
N ARG A 33 -11.91 -11.15 11.89
CA ARG A 33 -13.35 -10.94 11.85
C ARG A 33 -14.03 -11.87 10.85
N ASN A 34 -13.44 -12.10 9.68
CA ASN A 34 -13.98 -13.05 8.69
C ASN A 34 -14.04 -14.47 9.25
N LYS A 35 -13.02 -14.90 9.98
CA LYS A 35 -13.01 -16.22 10.64
C LYS A 35 -14.17 -16.36 11.64
N GLU A 36 -14.43 -15.34 12.46
CA GLU A 36 -15.55 -15.36 13.40
C GLU A 36 -16.91 -15.27 12.69
N ALA A 37 -16.99 -14.47 11.60
CA ALA A 37 -18.19 -14.42 10.77
C ALA A 37 -18.54 -15.81 10.19
N ALA A 38 -17.55 -16.53 9.65
CA ALA A 38 -17.71 -17.87 9.12
C ALA A 38 -18.20 -18.85 10.20
N ARG A 39 -17.53 -18.88 11.37
CA ARG A 39 -17.92 -19.71 12.52
C ARG A 39 -19.36 -19.49 12.95
N HIS A 40 -19.77 -18.23 13.11
CA HIS A 40 -21.15 -17.90 13.47
C HIS A 40 -22.14 -18.26 12.36
N HIS A 41 -21.76 -18.08 11.09
CA HIS A 41 -22.61 -18.42 9.96
C HIS A 41 -22.86 -19.93 9.88
N GLU A 42 -21.83 -20.75 10.04
CA GLU A 42 -21.91 -22.22 10.09
C GLU A 42 -22.77 -22.71 11.27
N ALA A 43 -22.72 -22.01 12.41
CA ALA A 43 -23.57 -22.29 13.57
C ALA A 43 -25.01 -21.74 13.46
N GLY A 44 -25.39 -21.14 12.31
CA GLY A 44 -26.73 -20.54 12.11
C GLY A 44 -26.96 -19.21 12.85
N ALA A 45 -25.94 -18.64 13.49
CA ALA A 45 -25.99 -17.38 14.21
C ALA A 45 -25.82 -16.17 13.26
N PHE A 46 -26.70 -16.02 12.27
CA PHE A 46 -26.53 -15.08 11.15
C PHE A 46 -26.41 -13.61 11.56
N LYS A 47 -27.08 -13.17 12.63
CA LYS A 47 -26.95 -11.79 13.14
C LYS A 47 -25.53 -11.50 13.65
N ALA A 48 -24.92 -12.47 14.34
CA ALA A 48 -23.54 -12.36 14.79
C ALA A 48 -22.58 -12.40 13.59
N ALA A 49 -22.81 -13.31 12.64
CA ALA A 49 -22.03 -13.37 11.40
C ALA A 49 -22.04 -12.02 10.65
N LEU A 50 -23.22 -11.40 10.49
CA LEU A 50 -23.36 -10.09 9.85
C LEU A 50 -22.61 -8.98 10.62
N HIS A 51 -22.62 -9.03 11.95
CA HIS A 51 -21.87 -8.06 12.77
C HIS A 51 -20.36 -8.15 12.47
N HIS A 52 -19.80 -9.36 12.48
CA HIS A 52 -18.38 -9.57 12.17
C HIS A 52 -18.05 -9.21 10.71
N ALA A 53 -18.92 -9.52 9.76
CA ALA A 53 -18.75 -9.14 8.36
C ALA A 53 -18.68 -7.61 8.17
N LYS A 54 -19.50 -6.84 8.90
CA LYS A 54 -19.46 -5.37 8.87
C LYS A 54 -18.13 -4.82 9.42
N LEU A 55 -17.63 -5.39 10.51
CA LEU A 55 -16.33 -5.00 11.08
C LEU A 55 -15.18 -5.37 10.16
N SER A 56 -15.21 -6.56 9.56
CA SER A 56 -14.24 -6.97 8.56
C SER A 56 -14.19 -5.99 7.38
N LYS A 57 -15.35 -5.62 6.83
CA LYS A 57 -15.45 -4.62 5.76
C LYS A 57 -14.81 -3.29 6.16
N HIS A 58 -15.06 -2.83 7.38
CA HIS A 58 -14.48 -1.57 7.87
C HIS A 58 -12.95 -1.62 7.90
N HIS A 59 -12.38 -2.68 8.47
CA HIS A 59 -10.92 -2.85 8.49
C HIS A 59 -10.32 -3.00 7.08
N SER A 60 -10.95 -3.77 6.20
CA SER A 60 -10.51 -3.87 4.79
C SER A 60 -10.50 -2.52 4.09
N PHE A 61 -11.47 -1.64 4.40
CA PHE A 61 -11.52 -0.29 3.84
C PHE A 61 -10.38 0.59 4.39
N ASN A 62 -10.11 0.55 5.69
CA ASN A 62 -8.99 1.28 6.28
C ASN A 62 -7.64 0.82 5.72
N ALA A 63 -7.46 -0.48 5.52
CA ALA A 63 -6.27 -1.02 4.88
C ALA A 63 -6.11 -0.52 3.45
N HIS A 64 -7.20 -0.50 2.68
CA HIS A 64 -7.23 0.07 1.33
C HIS A 64 -6.80 1.54 1.33
N ASP A 65 -7.30 2.35 2.26
CA ASP A 65 -6.93 3.76 2.34
C ASP A 65 -5.43 3.95 2.63
N HIS A 66 -4.85 3.14 3.52
CA HIS A 66 -3.41 3.17 3.74
C HIS A 66 -2.62 2.80 2.47
N LEU A 67 -3.06 1.79 1.71
CA LEU A 67 -2.41 1.41 0.45
C LEU A 67 -2.56 2.49 -0.63
N LYS A 68 -3.71 3.17 -0.68
CA LYS A 68 -3.93 4.29 -1.58
C LYS A 68 -2.95 5.43 -1.31
N GLU A 69 -2.70 5.75 -0.04
CA GLU A 69 -1.70 6.77 0.32
C GLU A 69 -0.29 6.35 -0.08
N VAL A 70 0.09 5.08 0.09
CA VAL A 70 1.39 4.57 -0.40
C VAL A 70 1.54 4.78 -1.90
N LEU A 71 0.51 4.44 -2.68
CA LEU A 71 0.55 4.63 -4.13
C LEU A 71 0.67 6.12 -4.49
N SER A 72 -0.12 6.98 -3.84
CA SER A 72 -0.05 8.43 -4.08
C SER A 72 1.32 9.03 -3.74
N ILE A 73 1.96 8.58 -2.66
CA ILE A 73 3.30 9.05 -2.28
C ILE A 73 4.32 8.54 -3.29
N SER A 74 4.25 7.27 -3.68
CA SER A 74 5.17 6.67 -4.64
C SER A 74 5.10 7.35 -6.01
N GLU A 75 3.89 7.64 -6.51
CA GLU A 75 3.68 8.40 -7.75
C GLU A 75 4.30 9.80 -7.70
N LYS A 76 4.12 10.53 -6.58
CA LYS A 76 4.74 11.85 -6.39
C LYS A 76 6.27 11.77 -6.35
N MET A 77 6.84 10.68 -5.84
CA MET A 77 8.28 10.46 -5.84
C MET A 77 8.81 10.19 -7.25
N ASP A 78 8.10 9.40 -8.05
CA ASP A 78 8.46 9.16 -9.46
C ASP A 78 8.41 10.46 -10.29
N ASP A 79 7.41 11.31 -10.04
CA ASP A 79 7.30 12.64 -10.68
C ASP A 79 8.44 13.58 -10.27
N LEU A 80 8.85 13.55 -8.99
CA LEU A 80 10.02 14.28 -8.50
C LEU A 80 11.34 13.70 -9.02
N ALA A 81 11.35 12.45 -9.49
CA ALA A 81 12.51 11.75 -10.04
C ALA A 81 12.67 11.88 -11.57
N LEU A 82 11.78 12.58 -12.28
CA LEU A 82 11.83 12.79 -13.73
C LEU A 82 12.67 14.03 -14.15
N PRO A 83 13.20 14.06 -15.39
CA PRO A 83 14.64 13.97 -15.65
C PRO A 83 15.35 15.31 -15.68
N LEU A 84 16.63 15.31 -15.29
CA LEU A 84 17.55 16.38 -15.65
C LEU A 84 17.49 16.64 -17.18
N PRO A 85 17.31 17.89 -17.63
CA PRO A 85 17.38 18.21 -19.05
C PRO A 85 18.82 18.00 -19.50
N GLY A 86 19.10 16.86 -20.17
CA GLY A 86 20.46 16.54 -20.60
C GLY A 86 20.76 15.12 -21.05
N GLN A 87 19.81 14.18 -21.10
CA GLN A 87 20.02 12.93 -21.84
C GLN A 87 19.49 13.07 -23.27
N SER A 88 20.31 13.67 -24.13
CA SER A 88 20.18 13.60 -25.57
C SER A 88 21.47 13.03 -26.18
N GLY A 89 21.30 11.96 -26.97
CA GLY A 89 22.30 11.33 -27.84
C GLY A 89 23.14 10.25 -27.14
N SER A 90 23.41 9.07 -27.70
CA SER A 90 23.23 8.43 -29.01
C SER A 90 23.64 6.96 -28.76
N SER A 91 23.13 5.93 -29.43
CA SER A 91 23.53 5.55 -30.78
C SER A 91 22.99 4.15 -31.07
N VAL A 92 22.69 3.95 -32.35
CA VAL A 92 22.11 2.78 -33.00
C VAL A 92 23.12 1.60 -33.08
N GLY A 93 22.69 0.40 -32.67
CA GLY A 93 23.14 -0.94 -33.15
C GLY A 93 24.55 -1.46 -32.77
N PRO A 94 24.90 -2.74 -33.09
CA PRO A 94 24.16 -3.69 -33.94
C PRO A 94 23.84 -5.08 -33.33
N LEU A 95 22.89 -5.71 -34.02
CA LEU A 95 22.51 -7.13 -34.08
C LEU A 95 23.70 -8.10 -33.94
N VAL A 96 23.56 -9.12 -33.08
CA VAL A 96 24.52 -10.23 -32.96
C VAL A 96 23.84 -11.54 -33.36
N GLN A 97 24.33 -12.05 -34.51
CA GLN A 97 24.34 -13.39 -35.13
C GLN A 97 23.18 -14.37 -34.88
#